data_AF-A0A1F6RZ56-F1
#
_entry.id   AF-A0A1F6RZ56-F1
#
_cell.length_a   1.000
_cell.length_b   1.000
_cell.length_c   1.000
_cell.angle_alpha   90.00
_cell.angle_beta   90.00
_cell.angle_gamma   90.00
#
_symmetry.space_group_name_H-M   'P 1'
#
loop_
_entity.id
_entity.type
_entity.pdbx_description
1 polymer ?
#
loop_
_entity_poly.entity_id
_entity_poly.type
_entity_poly.pdbx_seq_one_letter_code
_entity_poly.pdbx_strand_id
1 'polypeptide(L)'
;MKSLERRFNNIAERNPFWSSHICFAEAVKGQKFSRQIIHRWFQKLVDKDDYARSDKRAVLAHLENLTSLLRTTEIKGKATRQQA
;
A
#
# COMPACT_ATOMS: atom_id res chain seq x y z
N MET A 1 -5.20 -20.22 2.16
CA MET A 1 -4.31 -19.46 1.24
C MET A 1 -3.78 -18.21 1.93
N LYS A 2 -2.46 -18.15 2.15
CA LYS A 2 -1.75 -16.99 2.72
C LYS A 2 -1.05 -16.18 1.62
N SER A 3 -1.69 -15.94 0.47
CA SER A 3 -1.01 -15.35 -0.69
C SER A 3 -0.47 -13.94 -0.42
N LEU A 4 -1.22 -13.13 0.34
CA LEU A 4 -0.80 -11.79 0.74
C LEU A 4 0.36 -11.82 1.77
N GLU A 5 0.25 -12.64 2.82
CA GLU A 5 1.33 -12.84 3.80
C GLU A 5 2.62 -13.35 3.13
N ARG A 6 2.50 -14.33 2.20
CA ARG A 6 3.67 -14.83 1.45
C ARG A 6 4.30 -13.74 0.59
N ARG A 7 3.49 -12.94 -0.13
CA ARG A 7 4.01 -11.82 -0.95
C ARG A 7 4.72 -10.79 -0.08
N PHE A 8 4.09 -10.42 1.04
CA PHE A 8 4.66 -9.49 2.00
C PHE A 8 6.02 -9.99 2.53
N ASN A 9 6.08 -11.23 3.03
CA ASN A 9 7.32 -11.80 3.56
C ASN A 9 8.42 -11.82 2.50
N ASN A 10 8.10 -12.26 1.28
CA ASN A 10 9.06 -12.27 0.17
C ASN A 10 9.61 -10.87 -0.18
N ILE A 11 8.78 -9.83 -0.05
CA ILE A 11 9.20 -8.44 -0.29
C ILE A 11 10.06 -7.94 0.88
N ALA A 12 9.64 -8.20 2.11
CA ALA A 12 10.35 -7.78 3.33
C ALA A 12 11.74 -8.44 3.43
N GLU A 13 11.83 -9.75 3.13
CA GLU A 13 13.10 -10.49 3.12
C GLU A 13 14.09 -9.93 2.09
N ARG A 14 13.59 -9.45 0.94
CA ARG A 14 14.42 -8.83 -0.12
C ARG A 14 14.77 -7.38 0.16
N ASN A 15 14.02 -6.71 1.03
CA ASN A 15 14.16 -5.29 1.32
C ASN A 15 14.17 -5.06 2.85
N PRO A 16 15.21 -5.51 3.56
CA PRO A 16 15.24 -5.49 5.03
C PRO A 16 15.23 -4.08 5.64
N PHE A 17 15.53 -3.05 4.85
CA PHE A 17 15.54 -1.65 5.28
C PHE A 17 14.24 -0.89 4.98
N TRP A 18 13.24 -1.56 4.42
CA TRP A 18 11.93 -0.95 4.15
C TRP A 18 11.01 -1.09 5.35
N SER A 19 10.19 -0.06 5.59
CA SER A 19 9.14 -0.15 6.59
C SER A 19 8.13 -1.23 6.20
N SER A 20 7.47 -1.81 7.21
CA SER A 20 6.42 -2.80 6.98
C SER A 20 5.26 -2.20 6.18
N HIS A 21 5.00 -0.90 6.32
CA HIS A 21 4.02 -0.20 5.49
C HIS A 21 4.38 -0.24 4.00
N ILE A 22 5.62 0.08 3.64
CA ILE A 22 6.09 0.07 2.24
C ILE A 22 6.04 -1.35 1.67
N CYS A 23 6.54 -2.34 2.43
CA CYS A 23 6.48 -3.75 2.03
C CYS A 23 5.03 -4.22 1.79
N PHE A 24 4.09 -3.77 2.63
CA PHE A 24 2.68 -4.10 2.48
C PHE A 24 2.03 -3.41 1.27
N ALA A 25 2.36 -2.14 1.02
CA ALA A 25 1.89 -1.40 -0.14
C ALA A 25 2.28 -2.09 -1.45
N GLU A 26 3.54 -2.51 -1.58
CA GLU A 26 4.01 -3.27 -2.74
C GLU A 26 3.36 -4.67 -2.82
N ALA A 27 3.07 -5.30 -1.68
CA ALA A 27 2.39 -6.60 -1.66
C ALA A 27 0.93 -6.55 -2.18
N VAL A 28 0.21 -5.44 -1.96
CA VAL A 28 -1.20 -5.28 -2.38
C VAL A 28 -1.38 -4.67 -3.76
N LYS A 29 -0.34 -4.00 -4.29
CA LYS A 29 -0.35 -3.26 -5.57
C LYS A 29 -0.73 -4.14 -6.75
N GLY A 30 -1.80 -3.76 -7.45
CA GLY A 30 -2.32 -4.47 -8.62
C GLY A 30 -2.84 -5.89 -8.37
N GLN A 31 -2.98 -6.32 -7.10
CA GLN A 31 -3.38 -7.68 -6.74
C GLN A 31 -4.90 -7.88 -6.58
N LYS A 32 -5.73 -6.83 -6.78
CA LYS A 32 -7.20 -6.86 -6.69
C LYS A 32 -7.73 -7.47 -5.38
N PHE A 33 -7.07 -7.24 -4.25
CA PHE A 33 -7.53 -7.73 -2.96
C PHE A 33 -8.79 -6.98 -2.52
N SER A 34 -9.71 -7.67 -1.85
CA SER A 34 -10.87 -7.01 -1.25
C SER A 34 -10.45 -6.13 -0.07
N ARG A 35 -11.24 -5.09 0.19
CA ARG A 35 -11.07 -4.20 1.35
C ARG A 35 -10.90 -4.97 2.66
N GLN A 36 -11.75 -5.97 2.89
CA GLN A 36 -11.71 -6.80 4.10
C GLN A 36 -10.38 -7.56 4.25
N ILE A 37 -9.84 -8.09 3.14
CA ILE A 37 -8.53 -8.76 3.14
C ILE A 37 -7.43 -7.75 3.46
N ILE A 38 -7.42 -6.58 2.81
CA ILE A 38 -6.43 -5.53 3.04
C ILE A 38 -6.42 -5.12 4.52
N HIS A 39 -7.59 -4.82 5.10
CA HIS A 39 -7.68 -4.39 6.51
C HIS A 39 -7.19 -5.47 7.48
N ARG A 40 -7.64 -6.72 7.30
CA ARG A 40 -7.27 -7.84 8.17
C ARG A 40 -5.76 -8.06 8.18
N TRP A 41 -5.13 -8.03 7.00
CA TRP A 41 -3.71 -8.30 6.88
C TRP A 41 -2.84 -7.10 7.22
N PHE A 42 -3.31 -5.88 6.96
CA PHE A 42 -2.64 -4.65 7.38
C PHE A 42 -2.44 -4.67 8.90
N GLN A 43 -3.50 -4.95 9.66
CA GLN A 43 -3.41 -5.02 11.12
C GLN A 43 -2.49 -6.15 11.62
N LYS A 44 -2.30 -7.20 10.83
CA LYS A 44 -1.49 -8.36 11.21
C LYS A 44 -0.01 -8.22 10.84
N LEU A 45 0.30 -7.54 9.73
CA LEU A 45 1.63 -7.53 9.13
C LEU A 45 2.33 -6.17 9.19
N VAL A 46 1.58 -5.07 9.31
CA VAL A 46 2.14 -3.72 9.38
C VAL A 46 2.32 -3.34 10.84
N ASP A 47 3.54 -2.94 11.19
CA ASP A 47 3.90 -2.39 12.48
C ASP A 47 3.06 -1.14 12.77
N LYS A 48 2.61 -0.99 14.02
CA LYS A 48 1.81 0.16 14.44
C LYS A 48 2.63 1.45 14.51
N ASP A 49 3.96 1.34 14.62
CA ASP A 49 4.84 2.50 14.65
C ASP A 49 5.19 3.01 13.24
N ASP A 50 4.89 2.22 12.20
CA ASP A 50 5.08 2.61 10.80
C ASP A 50 3.97 3.52 10.25
N TYR A 51 2.96 3.86 11.05
CA TYR A 51 1.92 4.83 10.69
C TYR A 51 1.38 5.58 11.91
N ALA A 52 1.07 6.86 11.74
CA ALA A 52 0.34 7.59 12.76
C ALA A 52 -1.08 7.04 12.90
N ARG A 53 -1.54 6.80 14.14
CA ARG A 53 -2.89 6.27 14.40
C ARG A 53 -3.99 7.17 13.82
N SER A 54 -3.76 8.49 13.79
CA SER A 54 -4.64 9.49 13.14
C SER A 54 -4.83 9.21 11.65
N ASP A 55 -3.79 8.70 10.99
CA ASP A 55 -3.72 8.58 9.55
C ASP A 55 -4.16 7.19 9.06
N LYS A 56 -4.39 6.25 9.99
CA LYS A 56 -4.78 4.86 9.69
C LYS A 56 -5.88 4.77 8.64
N ARG A 57 -6.90 5.64 8.73
CA ARG A 57 -8.02 5.65 7.77
C ARG A 57 -7.56 6.05 6.37
N ALA A 58 -6.71 7.07 6.26
CA ALA A 58 -6.15 7.54 4.99
C ALA A 58 -5.18 6.50 4.40
N VAL A 59 -4.35 5.88 5.23
CA VAL A 59 -3.43 4.80 4.84
C VAL A 59 -4.20 3.62 4.24
N LEU A 60 -5.26 3.14 4.91
CA LEU A 60 -6.08 2.04 4.40
C LEU A 60 -6.78 2.41 3.09
N ALA A 61 -7.33 3.62 2.98
CA ALA A 61 -7.92 4.10 1.73
C ALA A 61 -6.92 4.14 0.58
N HIS A 62 -5.67 4.55 0.84
CA HIS A 62 -4.61 4.52 -0.15
C HIS A 62 -4.27 3.09 -0.61
N LEU A 63 -4.18 2.13 0.32
CA LEU A 63 -3.91 0.72 0.00
C LEU A 63 -5.04 0.07 -0.81
N GLU A 64 -6.29 0.43 -0.52
CA GLU A 64 -7.47 0.04 -1.32
C GLU A 64 -7.38 0.58 -2.76
N ASN A 65 -6.89 1.81 -2.94
CA ASN A 65 -6.68 2.38 -4.27
C ASN A 65 -5.51 1.69 -5.02
N LEU A 66 -4.42 1.36 -4.33
CA LEU A 66 -3.27 0.66 -4.92
C LEU A 66 -3.63 -0.73 -5.46
N THR A 67 -4.57 -1.43 -4.83
CA THR A 67 -4.94 -2.78 -5.28
C THR A 67 -5.76 -2.79 -6.57
N SER A 68 -6.52 -1.72 -6.81
CA SER A 68 -7.38 -1.55 -7.97
C SER A 68 -6.68 -0.85 -9.14
N LEU A 69 -5.54 -0.20 -8.88
CA LEU A 69 -4.75 0.48 -9.92
C LEU A 69 -4.07 -0.53 -10.86
N LEU A 70 -4.77 -0.95 -11.90
CA LEU A 70 -4.18 -1.49 -13.12
C LEU A 70 -4.17 -0.38 -14.19
N ARG A 71 -2.98 0.11 -14.53
CA ARG A 71 -2.65 0.96 -15.69
C ARG A 71 -3.39 2.30 -15.84
N THR A 72 -3.14 3.25 -14.94
CA THR A 72 -3.31 4.69 -15.25
C THR A 72 -2.29 5.55 -14.50
N THR A 73 -1.01 5.18 -14.55
CA THR A 73 0.08 6.13 -14.28
C THR A 73 0.52 6.77 -15.59
N GLU A 74 -0.41 7.45 -16.25
CA GLU A 74 -0.09 8.63 -17.03
C GLU A 74 -1.03 9.73 -16.53
N ILE A 75 -0.45 10.90 -16.26
CA ILE A 75 -1.13 12.17 -15.94
C ILE A 75 -1.59 12.36 -14.48
N LYS A 76 -0.64 12.67 -13.59
CA LYS A 76 -0.82 13.85 -12.70
C LYS A 76 0.53 14.41 -12.24
N GLY A 77 1.20 15.12 -13.16
CA GLY A 77 2.50 15.73 -12.89
C GLY A 77 2.91 16.83 -13.85
N LYS A 78 1.97 17.51 -14.53
CA LYS A 78 2.23 18.79 -15.22
C LYS A 78 0.94 19.62 -15.30
N ALA A 79 0.69 20.44 -14.29
CA ALA A 79 -0.16 21.63 -14.41
C ALA A 79 0.09 22.57 -13.22
N THR A 80 1.32 23.04 -13.07
CA THR A 80 1.57 24.33 -12.41
C THR A 80 2.35 25.20 -13.38
N ARG A 81 1.63 25.82 -14.31
CA ARG A 81 2.07 26.99 -15.05
C ARG A 81 0.85 27.77 -15.52
N GLN A 82 0.60 28.89 -14.84
CA GLN A 82 -0.11 30.11 -15.26
C GLN A 82 -0.01 31.01 -14.02
N GLN A 83 1.02 31.86 -13.91
CA GLN A 83 1.07 33.23 -14.44
C GLN A 83 -0.18 34.04 -14.13
N ALA A 84 -0.05 34.94 -13.15
CA ALA A 84 -0.56 36.29 -13.17
C ALA A 84 0.48 37.17 -12.45
#